data_AF-A0AAE7B679-F1
#
_entry.id   AF-A0AAE7B679-F1
#
_cell.length_a   1.000
_cell.length_b   1.000
_cell.length_c   1.000
_cell.angle_alpha   90.00
_cell.angle_beta   90.00
_cell.angle_gamma   90.00
#
_symmetry.space_group_name_H-M   'P 1'
#
loop_
_entity.id
_entity.type
_entity.pdbx_description
1 polymer ?
#
loop_
_entity_poly.entity_id
_entity_poly.type
_entity_poly.pdbx_seq_one_letter_code
_entity_poly.pdbx_strand_id
1 'polypeptide(L)' 'MKKFEEIDKTLQNQIIDICNDDPYGLNPEFLYINILHSTGSTETLSKVFEVPETLIIKIKEQGKK' A
#
# COMPACT_ATOMS: atom_id res chain seq x y z
N MET A 1 -3.55 14.33 -0.80
CA MET A 1 -2.96 12.98 -0.76
C MET A 1 -1.63 13.08 -0.06
N LYS A 2 -1.51 12.39 1.07
CA LYS A 2 -0.28 12.29 1.84
C LYS A 2 0.78 11.50 1.07
N LYS A 3 2.03 11.95 1.14
CA LYS A 3 3.20 11.16 0.71
C LYS A 3 3.36 9.96 1.63
N PHE A 4 4.11 8.95 1.16
CA PHE A 4 4.40 7.75 1.95
C PHE A 4 5.00 8.09 3.32
N GLU A 5 5.91 9.06 3.38
CA GLU A 5 6.56 9.50 4.63
C GLU A 5 5.59 10.17 5.63
N GLU A 6 4.42 10.63 5.17
CA GLU A 6 3.43 11.39 5.94
C GLU A 6 2.28 10.51 6.48
N ILE A 7 2.22 9.23 6.12
CA ILE A 7 1.21 8.28 6.64
C ILE A 7 1.64 7.74 8.01
N ASP A 8 0.72 7.07 8.71
CA ASP A 8 1.03 6.47 10.02
C ASP A 8 2.23 5.51 9.96
N LYS A 9 3.14 5.60 10.94
CA LYS A 9 4.35 4.76 10.99
C LYS A 9 4.04 3.25 11.00
N THR A 10 2.92 2.84 11.61
CA THR A 10 2.49 1.44 11.60
C THR A 10 2.14 1.00 10.18
N LEU A 11 1.48 1.87 9.40
CA LEU A 11 1.17 1.60 8.01
C LEU A 11 2.43 1.60 7.13
N GLN A 12 3.36 2.54 7.36
CA GLN A 12 4.66 2.54 6.67
C GLN A 12 5.41 1.22 6.91
N ASN A 13 5.51 0.80 8.17
CA ASN A 13 6.19 -0.45 8.53
C ASN A 13 5.51 -1.67 7.89
N GLN A 14 4.18 -1.74 7.86
CA GLN A 14 3.47 -2.84 7.19
C GLN A 14 3.79 -2.94 5.69
N ILE A 15 3.90 -1.80 5.01
CA ILE A 15 4.25 -1.75 3.59
C ILE A 15 5.73 -2.14 3.39
N ILE A 16 6.61 -1.68 4.28
CA ILE A 16 8.04 -2.02 4.26
C ILE A 16 8.25 -3.53 4.49
N ASP A 17 7.56 -4.13 5.45
CA ASP A 17 7.68 -5.57 5.75
C ASP A 17 7.28 -6.42 4.54
N ILE A 18 6.17 -6.07 3.88
CA ILE A 18 5.72 -6.75 2.65
C ILE A 18 6.77 -6.62 1.53
N CYS A 19 7.34 -5.43 1.36
CA CYS A 19 8.36 -5.19 0.35
C CYS A 19 9.71 -5.86 0.67
N ASN A 20 10.04 -6.05 1.95
CA ASN A 20 11.24 -6.79 2.36
C ASN A 20 11.11 -8.29 2.09
N ASP A 21 9.89 -8.83 2.16
CA ASP A 21 9.59 -10.22 1.84
C ASP A 21 9.48 -10.46 0.31
N ASP A 22 9.43 -9.39 -0.50
CA ASP A 22 9.38 -9.48 -1.96
C ASP A 22 10.77 -9.79 -2.56
N PRO A 23 10.91 -10.88 -3.34
CA PRO A 23 12.20 -11.29 -3.88
C PRO A 23 12.70 -10.39 -5.02
N TYR A 24 11.88 -9.46 -5.52
CA TYR A 24 12.21 -8.58 -6.64
C TYR A 24 12.59 -7.16 -6.21
N GLY A 25 12.61 -6.88 -4.90
CA GLY A 25 13.00 -5.58 -4.36
C GLY A 25 11.97 -4.49 -4.63
N LEU A 26 10.68 -4.81 -4.50
CA LEU A 26 9.59 -3.86 -4.62
C LEU A 26 9.81 -2.64 -3.70
N ASN A 27 9.68 -1.44 -4.25
CA ASN A 27 9.83 -0.21 -3.47
C ASN A 27 8.54 0.10 -2.67
N PRO A 28 8.62 0.30 -1.34
CA PRO A 28 7.46 0.61 -0.49
C PRO A 28 6.67 1.85 -0.92
N GLU A 29 7.36 2.92 -1.32
CA GLU A 29 6.72 4.16 -1.76
C GLU A 29 5.96 3.94 -3.08
N PHE A 30 6.52 3.17 -4.01
CA PHE A 30 5.82 2.82 -5.25
C PHE A 30 4.60 1.93 -5.00
N LEU A 31 4.71 0.93 -4.12
CA LEU A 31 3.57 0.10 -3.76
C LEU A 31 2.44 0.97 -3.17
N TYR A 32 2.77 1.87 -2.24
CA TYR A 32 1.82 2.82 -1.67
C TYR A 32 1.14 3.69 -2.73
N ILE A 33 1.91 4.35 -3.60
CA ILE A 33 1.38 5.25 -4.63
C ILE A 33 0.50 4.49 -5.63
N ASN A 34 0.94 3.31 -6.06
CA ASN A 34 0.20 2.48 -7.00
C ASN A 34 -1.13 2.04 -6.42
N ILE A 35 -1.15 1.52 -5.18
CA ILE A 35 -2.40 1.17 -4.50
C ILE A 35 -3.28 2.40 -4.35
N LEU A 36 -2.73 3.53 -3.90
CA LEU A 36 -3.47 4.77 -3.64
C LEU A 36 -4.17 5.31 -4.90
N HIS A 37 -3.51 5.25 -6.05
CA HIS A 37 -4.03 5.77 -7.32
C HIS A 37 -4.83 4.75 -8.14
N SER A 38 -4.71 3.46 -7.85
CA SER A 38 -5.44 2.42 -8.58
C SER A 38 -6.96 2.51 -8.38
N THR A 39 -7.72 2.19 -9.42
CA THR A 39 -9.18 2.10 -9.38
C THR A 39 -9.61 0.64 -9.43
N GLY A 40 -10.74 0.31 -8.79
CA GLY A 40 -11.23 -1.07 -8.71
C GLY A 40 -11.71 -1.43 -7.30
N SER A 41 -12.23 -2.66 -7.17
CA SER A 41 -12.61 -3.22 -5.87
C SER A 41 -11.37 -3.59 -5.05
N THR A 42 -11.47 -3.51 -3.72
CA THR A 42 -10.41 -3.92 -2.80
C THR A 42 -9.94 -5.35 -3.07
N GLU A 43 -10.88 -6.26 -3.36
CA GLU A 43 -10.59 -7.67 -3.70
C GLU A 43 -9.75 -7.82 -4.98
N THR A 44 -10.01 -7.01 -6.01
CA THR A 44 -9.21 -7.06 -7.24
C THR A 44 -7.81 -6.51 -6.98
N LEU A 45 -7.71 -5.40 -6.26
CA LEU A 45 -6.43 -4.79 -5.96
C LEU A 45 -5.58 -5.68 -5.04
N SER A 46 -6.17 -6.40 -4.08
CA SER A 46 -5.44 -7.31 -3.19
C SER A 46 -4.77 -8.43 -3.97
N LYS A 47 -5.46 -8.96 -4.99
CA LYS A 47 -4.92 -9.97 -5.90
C LYS A 47 -3.84 -9.40 -6.82
N VAL A 48 -4.03 -8.20 -7.37
CA VAL A 48 -3.07 -7.57 -8.30
C VAL A 48 -1.77 -7.18 -7.62
N PHE A 49 -1.85 -6.65 -6.41
CA PHE A 49 -0.68 -6.22 -5.64
C PHE A 49 -0.14 -7.29 -4.69
N GLU A 50 -0.77 -8.47 -4.65
CA GLU A 50 -0.43 -9.58 -3.75
C GLU A 50 -0.34 -9.15 -2.27
N VAL A 51 -1.23 -8.24 -1.85
CA VAL A 51 -1.28 -7.71 -0.48
C VAL A 51 -2.65 -7.96 0.18
N PRO A 52 -2.73 -7.97 1.52
CA PRO A 52 -4.01 -8.08 2.21
C PRO A 52 -4.97 -6.93 1.88
N GLU A 53 -6.27 -7.24 1.74
CA GLU A 53 -7.31 -6.23 1.52
C GLU A 53 -7.33 -5.13 2.61
N THR A 54 -7.02 -5.52 3.85
CA THR A 54 -6.94 -4.60 4.98
C THR A 54 -5.87 -3.53 4.79
N LEU A 55 -4.76 -3.85 4.11
CA LEU A 55 -3.72 -2.88 3.78
C LEU A 55 -4.25 -1.85 2.77
N ILE A 56 -4.94 -2.33 1.74
CA ILE A 56 -5.51 -1.48 0.68
C ILE A 56 -6.52 -0.49 1.27
N ILE A 57 -7.40 -0.95 2.14
CA ILE A 57 -8.38 -0.09 2.84
C ILE A 57 -7.66 1.00 3.61
N LYS A 58 -6.66 0.64 4.45
CA LYS A 58 -5.88 1.61 5.23
C LYS A 58 -5.18 2.66 4.36
N ILE A 59 -4.57 2.23 3.24
CA ILE A 59 -3.90 3.13 2.29
C ILE A 59 -4.91 4.11 1.68
N LYS A 60 -6.05 3.61 1.21
CA LYS A 60 -7.12 4.43 0.61
C LYS A 60 -7.76 5.40 1.60
N GLU A 61 -7.91 5.02 2.86
CA GLU A 61 -8.46 5.88 3.92
C GLU A 61 -7.47 6.98 4.31
N GLN A 62 -6.19 6.67 4.47
CA GLN A 62 -5.18 7.66 4.84
C GLN A 62 -4.84 8.65 3.73
N GLY A 63 -4.83 8.20 2.47
CA GLY A 63 -4.52 9.08 1.34
C GLY A 63 -5.66 10.03 0.94
N LYS A 64 -6.89 9.77 1.41
CA LYS A 64 -8.05 10.67 1.22
C LYS A 64 -8.11 11.84 2.22
N LYS A 65 -7.35 11.79 3.30
CA LYS A 65 -7.16 12.93 4.23
C LYS A 65 -6.00 13.80 3.77
#